data_AF-A0A921U1F9-F1
#
_entry.id   AF-A0A921U1F9-F1
#
_cell.length_a   1.000
_cell.length_b   1.000
_cell.length_c   1.000
_cell.angle_alpha   90.00
_cell.angle_beta   90.00
_cell.angle_gamma   90.00
#
_symmetry.space_group_name_H-M   'P 1'
#
loop_
_entity.id
_entity.type
_entity.pdbx_description
1 polymer ?
#
loop_
_entity_poly.entity_id
_entity_poly.type
_entity_poly.pdbx_seq_one_letter_code
_entity_poly.pdbx_strand_id
1 'polypeptide(L)'
;MADDPLDSSPSASAAAAAAGGVCSAPAPALRPRREPFEYGLLPIPKLVFPEGTLTQTLSQLKERLAPGGPRVGAAALADALQIPAEQAALALGTLAAVLPAEDPELGEDGAGNADLRDLLLFIYIQSYKRLVPRAHKDSPAVADVWPSTSAFDGYLSALSPIQFVRSNSRRFMPSQADEESHQLSYLQKHMANILTLLADSVDGEGDDSMVLTMETFEHLGFLLHLSEGTPLSQAATFFANSDPDMPAAPVPAALVHDWILQHIASALDFMAEKSAAKENSNNAFDPDVTMSDAVTNTRIHSSSPTGTSAPNYPGYYRNASFVEGCSKTSVVKQASDLKGHSIKVLNCHDSVIYILAPLKYATVYGCSDTTIILGAIGKVVKVEHCERVQIIAASKRICIANCRECIFYLGVNHQPLIVGDNHKLQVAPFNTYYPLLGEHLAQVGVDPNVNKWDQPFVLGVVDPHDSLSHPAGVSDVQAESATCLDPDLFTNFLIPSWFEVEGPTKYNPFTLPEVYWASQRKKHASLDDIQKNIRELEIDDNRKKELACALHAQFKDWLYASGNIRQLYCLQGE
;
A
#
# COMPACT_ATOMS: atom_id res chain seq x y z
N MET A 1 -4.70 -30.30 -73.25
CA MET A 1 -3.89 -31.17 -74.11
C MET A 1 -2.49 -30.59 -74.21
N ALA A 2 -1.58 -31.10 -73.40
CA ALA A 2 -0.15 -31.29 -73.67
C ALA A 2 0.49 -31.73 -72.35
N ASP A 3 0.76 -33.03 -72.29
CA ASP A 3 1.48 -33.77 -71.24
C ASP A 3 2.98 -33.39 -71.18
N ASP A 4 3.53 -33.39 -69.95
CA ASP A 4 4.81 -33.91 -69.41
C ASP A 4 6.07 -34.12 -70.30
N PRO A 5 7.34 -34.09 -69.77
CA PRO A 5 7.76 -34.97 -68.65
C PRO A 5 8.96 -34.56 -67.73
N LEU A 6 8.92 -35.17 -66.54
CA LEU A 6 9.95 -35.86 -65.71
C LEU A 6 11.48 -35.66 -65.89
N ASP A 7 12.10 -35.40 -64.72
CA ASP A 7 13.28 -36.03 -64.10
C ASP A 7 14.71 -35.50 -64.35
N SER A 8 15.36 -35.06 -63.26
CA SER A 8 16.80 -35.29 -63.00
C SER A 8 17.16 -34.83 -61.58
N SER A 9 17.53 -35.79 -60.73
CA SER A 9 18.40 -35.56 -59.57
C SER A 9 19.87 -35.67 -59.99
N PRO A 10 20.80 -35.00 -59.28
CA PRO A 10 21.67 -35.82 -58.44
C PRO A 10 22.03 -35.17 -57.08
N SER A 11 22.69 -36.01 -56.29
CA SER A 11 23.02 -35.99 -54.87
C SER A 11 24.04 -34.94 -54.38
N ALA A 12 23.78 -34.50 -53.14
CA ALA A 12 24.70 -34.35 -51.99
C ALA A 12 25.90 -33.39 -52.05
N SER A 13 25.80 -32.30 -51.26
CA SER A 13 26.90 -31.87 -50.39
C SER A 13 26.37 -31.66 -48.97
N ALA A 14 26.94 -32.39 -48.02
CA ALA A 14 26.68 -32.23 -46.60
C ALA A 14 27.15 -30.86 -46.09
N ALA A 15 26.30 -30.15 -45.35
CA ALA A 15 26.71 -29.09 -44.45
C ALA A 15 25.87 -29.19 -43.17
N ALA A 16 26.59 -29.15 -42.05
CA ALA A 16 26.17 -29.56 -40.72
C ALA A 16 25.05 -28.70 -40.11
N ALA A 17 24.36 -29.33 -39.17
CA ALA A 17 23.35 -28.75 -38.30
C ALA A 17 23.80 -27.44 -37.65
N ALA A 18 22.98 -26.40 -37.76
CA ALA A 18 22.96 -25.28 -36.83
C ALA A 18 21.59 -25.27 -36.17
N ALA A 19 21.57 -25.65 -34.90
CA ALA A 19 20.43 -25.51 -34.00
C ALA A 19 20.00 -24.04 -33.94
N GLY A 20 18.85 -23.73 -34.54
CA GLY A 20 18.18 -22.45 -34.35
C GLY A 20 17.55 -22.45 -32.96
N GLY A 21 18.22 -21.83 -31.99
CA GLY A 21 17.64 -21.50 -30.69
C GLY A 21 16.49 -20.52 -30.90
N VAL A 22 15.26 -21.03 -30.82
CA VAL A 22 14.07 -20.19 -30.67
C VAL A 22 14.22 -19.51 -29.31
N CYS A 23 14.53 -18.21 -29.33
CA CYS A 23 14.46 -17.37 -28.15
C CYS A 23 12.96 -17.23 -27.83
N SER A 24 12.44 -18.13 -26.99
CA SER A 24 11.07 -18.06 -26.50
C SER A 24 10.94 -16.77 -25.69
N ALA A 25 10.07 -15.86 -26.13
CA ALA A 25 9.57 -14.81 -25.26
C ALA A 25 9.07 -15.47 -23.95
N PRO A 26 9.39 -14.92 -22.77
CA PRO A 26 8.91 -15.50 -21.52
C PRO A 26 7.38 -15.48 -21.52
N ALA A 27 6.77 -16.62 -21.19
CA ALA A 27 5.32 -16.73 -21.08
C ALA A 27 4.78 -15.67 -20.10
N PRO A 28 3.58 -15.11 -20.33
CA PRO A 28 3.00 -14.11 -19.44
C PRO A 28 2.87 -14.69 -18.03
N ALA A 29 3.63 -14.15 -17.09
CA ALA A 29 3.68 -14.66 -15.72
C ALA A 29 2.44 -14.18 -14.96
N LEU A 30 1.58 -15.12 -14.57
CA LEU A 30 0.46 -14.88 -13.67
C LEU A 30 0.99 -14.39 -12.31
N ARG A 31 0.41 -13.31 -11.79
CA ARG A 31 0.81 -12.71 -10.50
C ARG A 31 -0.40 -12.45 -9.60
N PRO A 32 -0.20 -12.45 -8.27
CA PRO A 32 -1.25 -12.07 -7.35
C PRO A 32 -1.46 -10.56 -7.46
N ARG A 33 -2.73 -10.17 -7.48
CA ARG A 33 -3.10 -8.77 -7.39
C ARG A 33 -2.98 -8.34 -5.93
N ARG A 34 -2.15 -7.34 -5.64
CA ARG A 34 -1.76 -7.01 -4.26
C ARG A 34 -2.81 -6.23 -3.49
N GLU A 35 -3.65 -5.46 -4.19
CA GLU A 35 -4.54 -4.51 -3.54
C GLU A 35 -5.52 -5.19 -2.55
N PRO A 36 -6.16 -6.33 -2.88
CA PRO A 36 -6.98 -7.07 -1.91
C PRO A 36 -6.23 -7.56 -0.68
N PHE A 37 -4.98 -8.02 -0.82
CA PHE A 37 -4.18 -8.52 0.30
C PHE A 37 -3.61 -7.39 1.18
N GLU A 38 -3.30 -6.24 0.59
CA GLU A 38 -2.67 -5.12 1.31
C GLU A 38 -3.68 -4.14 1.90
N TYR A 39 -4.73 -3.79 1.15
CA TYR A 39 -5.71 -2.76 1.52
C TYR A 39 -7.13 -3.30 1.72
N GLY A 40 -7.39 -4.56 1.35
CA GLY A 40 -8.71 -5.19 1.42
C GLY A 40 -9.01 -5.95 2.71
N LEU A 41 -8.00 -6.21 3.54
CA LEU A 41 -8.16 -6.97 4.78
C LEU A 41 -8.77 -6.09 5.89
N LEU A 42 -9.86 -6.56 6.50
CA LEU A 42 -10.61 -5.84 7.52
C LEU A 42 -10.62 -6.61 8.85
N PRO A 43 -10.28 -5.94 9.97
CA PRO A 43 -10.24 -6.55 11.30
C PRO A 43 -11.65 -6.69 11.90
N ILE A 44 -12.57 -7.30 11.14
CA ILE A 44 -13.94 -7.60 11.56
C ILE A 44 -14.00 -9.11 11.79
N PRO A 45 -14.04 -9.60 13.05
CA PRO A 45 -13.98 -11.03 13.36
C PRO A 45 -15.05 -11.87 12.65
N LYS A 46 -16.23 -11.29 12.41
CA LYS A 46 -17.36 -11.92 11.71
C LYS A 46 -17.14 -12.11 10.20
N LEU A 47 -16.12 -11.48 9.62
CA LEU A 47 -15.69 -11.72 8.24
C LEU A 47 -14.62 -12.82 8.13
N VAL A 48 -13.95 -13.16 9.23
CA VAL A 48 -12.82 -14.09 9.24
C VAL A 48 -13.31 -15.47 9.67
N PHE A 49 -13.50 -16.36 8.70
CA PHE A 49 -13.91 -17.75 8.97
C PHE A 49 -12.71 -18.70 9.11
N PRO A 50 -12.78 -19.71 10.00
CA PRO A 50 -11.75 -20.74 10.09
C PRO A 50 -11.62 -21.52 8.78
N GLU A 51 -10.37 -21.86 8.41
CA GLU A 51 -10.05 -22.50 7.14
C GLU A 51 -10.88 -23.78 6.87
N GLY A 52 -11.05 -24.64 7.88
CA GLY A 52 -11.80 -25.89 7.73
C GLY A 52 -13.31 -25.73 7.46
N THR A 53 -13.88 -24.55 7.74
CA THR A 53 -15.31 -24.25 7.57
C THR A 53 -15.58 -23.14 6.55
N LEU A 54 -14.53 -22.55 5.98
CA LEU A 54 -14.61 -21.35 5.14
C LEU A 54 -15.50 -21.56 3.93
N THR A 55 -15.20 -22.55 3.09
CA THR A 55 -15.96 -22.82 1.85
C THR A 55 -17.42 -23.13 2.15
N GLN A 56 -17.69 -23.98 3.14
CA GLN A 56 -19.06 -24.33 3.53
C GLN A 56 -19.86 -23.12 4.01
N THR A 57 -19.25 -22.26 4.83
CA THR A 57 -19.90 -21.06 5.36
C THR A 57 -20.18 -20.05 4.24
N LEU A 58 -19.26 -19.89 3.29
CA LEU A 58 -19.44 -19.02 2.14
C LEU A 58 -20.47 -19.56 1.15
N SER A 59 -20.58 -20.88 0.95
CA SER A 59 -21.66 -21.46 0.16
C SER A 59 -23.03 -21.21 0.81
N GLN A 60 -23.16 -21.35 2.13
CA GLN A 60 -24.39 -20.98 2.85
C GLN A 60 -24.70 -19.48 2.74
N LEU A 61 -23.66 -18.64 2.75
CA LEU A 61 -23.82 -17.20 2.56
C LEU A 61 -24.29 -16.87 1.14
N LYS A 62 -23.70 -17.52 0.11
CA LYS A 62 -24.13 -17.44 -1.29
C LYS A 62 -25.61 -17.81 -1.43
N GLU A 63 -26.04 -18.92 -0.84
CA GLU A 63 -27.45 -19.35 -0.85
C GLU A 63 -28.40 -18.36 -0.16
N ARG A 64 -27.97 -17.71 0.92
CA ARG A 64 -28.78 -16.70 1.63
C ARG A 64 -28.89 -15.39 0.85
N LEU A 65 -27.86 -15.01 0.10
CA LEU A 65 -27.78 -13.74 -0.63
C LEU A 65 -28.34 -13.87 -2.05
N ALA A 66 -28.26 -15.04 -2.68
CA ALA A 66 -28.73 -15.29 -4.05
C ALA A 66 -30.20 -14.92 -4.32
N PRO A 67 -31.18 -15.09 -3.39
CA PRO A 67 -32.56 -14.67 -3.61
C PRO A 67 -32.72 -13.16 -3.83
N GLY A 68 -31.76 -12.35 -3.36
CA GLY A 68 -31.71 -10.90 -3.56
C GLY A 68 -31.26 -10.47 -4.96
N GLY A 69 -30.85 -11.42 -5.80
CA GLY A 69 -30.26 -11.16 -7.12
C GLY A 69 -28.73 -11.24 -7.12
N PRO A 70 -28.08 -10.92 -8.27
CA PRO A 70 -26.63 -11.00 -8.41
C PRO A 70 -25.88 -9.89 -7.68
N ARG A 71 -26.59 -8.88 -7.16
CA ARG A 71 -26.03 -7.69 -6.52
C ARG A 71 -26.46 -7.60 -5.05
N VAL A 72 -25.53 -7.32 -4.15
CA VAL A 72 -25.74 -7.30 -2.70
C VAL A 72 -25.39 -5.94 -2.11
N GLY A 73 -26.37 -5.32 -1.44
CA GLY A 73 -26.18 -4.06 -0.72
C GLY A 73 -25.77 -4.25 0.74
N ALA A 74 -25.37 -3.15 1.40
CA ALA A 74 -24.85 -3.18 2.77
C ALA A 74 -25.85 -3.75 3.79
N ALA A 75 -27.16 -3.48 3.64
CA ALA A 75 -28.19 -4.00 4.53
C ALA A 75 -28.33 -5.53 4.45
N ALA A 76 -28.38 -6.07 3.23
CA ALA A 76 -28.46 -7.52 3.02
C ALA A 76 -27.20 -8.23 3.55
N LEU A 77 -26.02 -7.63 3.35
CA LEU A 77 -24.77 -8.14 3.91
C LEU A 77 -24.76 -8.11 5.45
N ALA A 78 -25.21 -7.00 6.04
CA ALA A 78 -25.32 -6.84 7.49
C ALA A 78 -26.20 -7.91 8.12
N ASP A 79 -27.37 -8.17 7.53
CA ASP A 79 -28.31 -9.18 8.00
C ASP A 79 -27.75 -10.60 7.83
N ALA A 80 -27.14 -10.90 6.69
CA ALA A 80 -26.63 -12.24 6.39
C ALA A 80 -25.46 -12.66 7.30
N LEU A 81 -24.57 -11.72 7.63
CA LEU A 81 -23.41 -11.93 8.51
C LEU A 81 -23.67 -11.59 9.98
N GLN A 82 -24.83 -10.98 10.29
CA GLN A 82 -25.19 -10.47 11.61
C GLN A 82 -24.14 -9.49 12.15
N ILE A 83 -23.79 -8.51 11.32
CA ILE A 83 -22.85 -7.41 11.65
C ILE A 83 -23.57 -6.06 11.62
N PRO A 84 -23.06 -5.02 12.31
CA PRO A 84 -23.60 -3.67 12.21
C PRO A 84 -23.59 -3.15 10.77
N ALA A 85 -24.62 -2.38 10.40
CA ALA A 85 -24.75 -1.81 9.05
C ALA A 85 -23.53 -0.96 8.64
N GLU A 86 -22.92 -0.24 9.60
CA GLU A 86 -21.71 0.55 9.36
C GLU A 86 -20.49 -0.33 9.02
N GLN A 87 -20.37 -1.52 9.62
CA GLN A 87 -19.31 -2.48 9.28
C GLN A 87 -19.54 -3.12 7.92
N ALA A 88 -20.79 -3.38 7.55
CA ALA A 88 -21.13 -3.86 6.21
C ALA A 88 -20.85 -2.79 5.13
N ALA A 89 -21.20 -1.53 5.39
CA ALA A 89 -20.87 -0.41 4.50
C ALA A 89 -19.35 -0.21 4.38
N LEU A 90 -18.59 -0.35 5.48
CA LEU A 90 -17.14 -0.35 5.44
C LEU A 90 -16.58 -1.50 4.60
N ALA A 91 -17.16 -2.70 4.70
CA ALA A 91 -16.77 -3.86 3.89
C ALA A 91 -16.98 -3.59 2.39
N LEU A 92 -18.16 -3.11 2.00
CA LEU A 92 -18.46 -2.77 0.60
C LEU A 92 -17.62 -1.61 0.09
N GLY A 93 -17.40 -0.59 0.91
CA GLY A 93 -16.53 0.53 0.56
C GLY A 93 -15.06 0.14 0.40
N THR A 94 -14.59 -0.81 1.21
CA THR A 94 -13.25 -1.39 1.09
C THR A 94 -13.14 -2.25 -0.16
N LEU A 95 -14.16 -3.06 -0.46
CA LEU A 95 -14.27 -3.82 -1.71
C LEU A 95 -14.16 -2.88 -2.91
N ALA A 96 -14.98 -1.81 -2.96
CA ALA A 96 -14.94 -0.81 -4.03
C ALA A 96 -13.55 -0.18 -4.21
N ALA A 97 -12.83 0.01 -3.10
CA ALA A 97 -11.48 0.57 -3.11
C ALA A 97 -10.44 -0.39 -3.68
N VAL A 98 -10.66 -1.71 -3.60
CA VAL A 98 -9.73 -2.74 -4.07
C VAL A 98 -10.22 -3.51 -5.30
N LEU A 99 -11.29 -3.10 -5.98
CA LEU A 99 -11.68 -3.67 -7.28
C LEU A 99 -10.70 -3.26 -8.40
N PRO A 100 -10.51 -4.08 -9.45
CA PRO A 100 -9.55 -3.80 -10.52
C PRO A 100 -10.04 -2.65 -11.43
N ALA A 101 -11.35 -2.59 -11.67
CA ALA A 101 -12.04 -1.51 -12.35
C ALA A 101 -13.05 -0.85 -11.41
N GLU A 102 -13.43 0.40 -11.69
CA GLU A 102 -14.48 1.07 -10.92
C GLU A 102 -15.83 0.49 -11.29
N ASP A 103 -16.61 0.10 -10.29
CA ASP A 103 -17.98 -0.36 -10.43
C ASP A 103 -18.95 0.78 -10.08
N PRO A 104 -19.59 1.41 -11.08
CA PRO A 104 -20.52 2.52 -10.84
C PRO A 104 -21.73 2.12 -9.98
N GLU A 105 -22.13 0.83 -9.99
CA GLU A 105 -23.30 0.34 -9.25
C GLU A 105 -23.03 0.14 -7.76
N LEU A 106 -21.78 -0.13 -7.39
CA LEU A 106 -21.34 -0.22 -5.99
C LEU A 106 -21.12 1.18 -5.38
N GLY A 107 -20.68 2.13 -6.20
CA GLY A 107 -20.28 3.46 -5.75
C GLY A 107 -18.97 3.42 -4.94
N GLU A 108 -18.28 4.55 -4.87
CA GLU A 108 -16.96 4.61 -4.21
C GLU A 108 -17.03 4.55 -2.67
N ASP A 109 -18.17 4.96 -2.12
CA ASP A 109 -18.46 4.93 -0.70
C ASP A 109 -18.93 3.55 -0.21
N GLY A 110 -19.36 2.67 -1.13
CA GLY A 110 -20.00 1.40 -0.82
C GLY A 110 -21.49 1.52 -0.48
N ALA A 111 -22.14 2.64 -0.85
CA ALA A 111 -23.58 2.84 -0.65
C ALA A 111 -24.44 2.06 -1.66
N GLY A 112 -23.86 1.65 -2.79
CA GLY A 112 -24.51 0.85 -3.82
C GLY A 112 -24.50 -0.65 -3.53
N ASN A 113 -24.65 -1.45 -4.58
CA ASN A 113 -24.71 -2.91 -4.49
C ASN A 113 -23.51 -3.56 -5.18
N ALA A 114 -22.81 -4.46 -4.49
CA ALA A 114 -21.64 -5.16 -5.01
C ALA A 114 -22.05 -6.42 -5.79
N ASP A 115 -21.25 -6.83 -6.77
CA ASP A 115 -21.40 -8.16 -7.37
C ASP A 115 -21.20 -9.25 -6.30
N LEU A 116 -22.09 -10.24 -6.28
CA LEU A 116 -22.03 -11.34 -5.32
C LEU A 116 -20.73 -12.14 -5.44
N ARG A 117 -20.20 -12.36 -6.64
CA ARG A 117 -18.94 -13.11 -6.85
C ARG A 117 -17.74 -12.33 -6.31
N ASP A 118 -17.66 -11.03 -6.60
CA ASP A 118 -16.60 -10.17 -6.06
C ASP A 118 -16.67 -10.08 -4.54
N LEU A 119 -17.87 -9.99 -3.98
CA LEU A 119 -18.09 -10.00 -2.54
C LEU A 119 -17.67 -11.32 -1.90
N LEU A 120 -17.98 -12.46 -2.53
CA LEU A 120 -17.56 -13.77 -2.04
C LEU A 120 -16.03 -13.91 -2.05
N LEU A 121 -15.35 -13.46 -3.11
CA LEU A 121 -13.89 -13.44 -3.18
C LEU A 121 -13.29 -12.51 -2.12
N PHE A 122 -13.90 -11.34 -1.92
CA PHE A 122 -13.50 -10.37 -0.90
C PHE A 122 -13.64 -10.89 0.53
N ILE A 123 -14.70 -11.66 0.83
CA ILE A 123 -14.86 -12.28 2.15
C ILE A 123 -13.92 -13.49 2.28
N TYR A 124 -13.71 -14.26 1.21
CA TYR A 124 -12.80 -15.41 1.21
C TYR A 124 -11.37 -15.00 1.61
N ILE A 125 -10.86 -13.92 1.03
CA ILE A 125 -9.50 -13.42 1.30
C ILE A 125 -9.33 -12.90 2.75
N GLN A 126 -10.41 -12.65 3.49
CA GLN A 126 -10.30 -12.28 4.91
C GLN A 126 -9.72 -13.43 5.76
N SER A 127 -9.72 -14.68 5.26
CA SER A 127 -9.01 -15.79 5.90
C SER A 127 -7.48 -15.72 5.73
N TYR A 128 -6.96 -14.85 4.86
CA TYR A 128 -5.54 -14.69 4.63
C TYR A 128 -4.82 -14.14 5.87
N LYS A 129 -3.68 -14.76 6.16
CA LYS A 129 -2.77 -14.37 7.24
C LYS A 129 -1.52 -13.74 6.64
N ARG A 130 -1.20 -12.52 7.10
CA ARG A 130 -0.04 -11.78 6.58
C ARG A 130 1.26 -12.50 6.94
N LEU A 131 2.25 -12.34 6.07
CA LEU A 131 3.56 -12.96 6.24
C LEU A 131 4.26 -12.39 7.49
N VAL A 132 4.75 -13.27 8.36
CA VAL A 132 5.48 -12.87 9.58
C VAL A 132 6.91 -12.45 9.23
N PRO A 133 7.40 -11.31 9.76
CA PRO A 133 8.81 -10.98 9.82
C PRO A 133 9.65 -12.13 10.43
N ARG A 134 10.52 -12.80 9.66
CA ARG A 134 11.29 -13.96 10.17
C ARG A 134 12.26 -13.51 11.28
N ALA A 135 12.14 -14.10 12.48
CA ALA A 135 13.20 -14.08 13.48
C ALA A 135 14.29 -15.10 13.12
N HIS A 136 15.57 -14.73 13.24
CA HIS A 136 16.69 -15.61 12.90
C HIS A 136 16.72 -16.88 13.77
N LYS A 137 17.07 -18.03 13.17
CA LYS A 137 17.06 -19.36 13.80
C LYS A 137 18.12 -19.55 14.91
N ASP A 138 19.10 -18.64 14.99
CA ASP A 138 20.20 -18.68 15.97
C ASP A 138 20.08 -17.63 17.10
N SER A 139 18.87 -17.14 17.38
CA SER A 139 18.65 -16.15 18.44
C SER A 139 18.45 -16.67 19.90
N PRO A 140 18.90 -17.87 20.35
CA PRO A 140 19.03 -18.10 21.78
C PRO A 140 20.29 -17.46 22.39
N ALA A 141 21.34 -17.18 21.61
CA ALA A 141 22.66 -16.80 22.15
C ALA A 141 22.85 -15.30 22.46
N VAL A 142 21.87 -14.45 22.15
CA VAL A 142 21.92 -12.99 22.42
C VAL A 142 20.87 -12.56 23.47
N ALA A 143 20.11 -13.50 24.03
CA ALA A 143 19.20 -13.22 25.13
C ALA A 143 19.93 -13.05 26.49
N ASP A 144 21.16 -13.55 26.61
CA ASP A 144 21.88 -13.67 27.90
C ASP A 144 22.86 -12.52 28.23
N VAL A 145 22.90 -11.42 27.46
CA VAL A 145 23.87 -10.32 27.71
C VAL A 145 23.23 -8.97 27.99
N TRP A 146 21.90 -8.84 28.01
CA TRP A 146 21.26 -7.56 28.37
C TRP A 146 20.19 -7.77 29.44
N PRO A 147 20.14 -6.92 30.49
CA PRO A 147 19.32 -7.18 31.66
C PRO A 147 17.86 -7.33 31.26
N SER A 148 17.32 -8.49 31.58
CA SER A 148 15.93 -8.89 31.44
C SER A 148 15.01 -7.81 32.02
N THR A 149 14.15 -7.31 31.14
CA THR A 149 12.71 -7.11 31.36
C THR A 149 12.28 -7.06 32.83
N SER A 150 11.98 -5.85 33.31
CA SER A 150 11.21 -5.68 34.54
C SER A 150 9.89 -6.46 34.43
N ALA A 151 9.51 -7.17 35.49
CA ALA A 151 8.28 -7.97 35.59
C ALA A 151 6.96 -7.16 35.46
N PHE A 152 7.03 -5.87 35.15
CA PHE A 152 5.90 -4.99 34.86
C PHE A 152 5.65 -4.78 33.35
N ASP A 153 6.55 -5.25 32.48
CA ASP A 153 6.46 -5.03 31.02
C ASP A 153 5.69 -6.14 30.27
N GLY A 154 5.08 -7.09 31.00
CA GLY A 154 4.21 -8.12 30.42
C GLY A 154 2.88 -7.60 29.85
N TYR A 155 2.66 -6.27 29.91
CA TYR A 155 1.48 -5.57 29.41
C TYR A 155 1.73 -4.77 28.13
N LEU A 156 2.99 -4.60 27.70
CA LEU A 156 3.31 -3.81 26.52
C LEU A 156 3.75 -4.74 25.39
N SER A 157 2.89 -4.78 24.36
CA SER A 157 3.06 -5.46 23.09
C SER A 157 4.52 -5.50 22.64
N ALA A 158 5.03 -6.70 22.31
CA ALA A 158 6.34 -6.97 21.72
C ALA A 158 6.55 -6.33 20.31
N LEU A 159 5.77 -5.30 20.00
CA LEU A 159 5.65 -4.59 18.72
C LEU A 159 5.88 -3.09 18.88
N SER A 160 6.46 -2.65 20.01
CA SER A 160 6.97 -1.28 20.12
C SER A 160 8.14 -1.08 19.13
N PRO A 161 8.10 -0.07 18.24
CA PRO A 161 9.14 0.18 17.23
C PRO A 161 10.55 0.33 17.82
N ILE A 162 10.68 0.70 19.09
CA ILE A 162 11.97 0.77 19.81
C ILE A 162 12.71 -0.57 19.86
N GLN A 163 12.03 -1.72 19.82
CA GLN A 163 12.70 -3.02 19.68
C GLN A 163 13.17 -3.29 18.23
N PHE A 164 12.50 -2.72 17.24
CA PHE A 164 12.94 -2.73 15.84
C PHE A 164 14.15 -1.82 15.61
N VAL A 165 14.22 -0.66 16.27
CA VAL A 165 15.31 0.34 16.12
C VAL A 165 16.67 -0.21 16.56
N ARG A 166 16.73 -1.16 17.51
CA ARG A 166 18.02 -1.76 17.92
C ARG A 166 18.53 -2.85 16.99
N SER A 167 17.68 -3.33 16.08
CA SER A 167 18.02 -4.37 15.11
C SER A 167 18.14 -3.74 13.73
N ASN A 168 19.26 -3.05 13.49
CA ASN A 168 19.61 -2.41 12.22
C ASN A 168 19.96 -3.43 11.11
N SER A 169 19.14 -4.48 11.00
CA SER A 169 19.37 -5.63 10.12
C SER A 169 18.19 -5.76 9.18
N ARG A 170 18.45 -5.58 7.88
CA ARG A 170 17.55 -5.91 6.76
C ARG A 170 16.93 -7.33 6.83
N ARG A 171 17.34 -8.19 7.77
CA ARG A 171 16.97 -9.60 7.84
C ARG A 171 15.61 -9.89 8.47
N PHE A 172 14.91 -8.89 9.01
CA PHE A 172 13.67 -9.13 9.74
C PHE A 172 12.40 -8.91 8.91
N MET A 173 12.37 -7.96 7.97
CA MET A 173 11.15 -7.67 7.19
C MET A 173 11.06 -8.49 5.90
N PRO A 174 9.88 -9.05 5.55
CA PRO A 174 9.70 -9.73 4.28
C PRO A 174 9.88 -8.75 3.11
N SER A 175 10.60 -9.18 2.08
CA SER A 175 10.69 -8.41 0.85
C SER A 175 9.39 -8.48 0.05
N GLN A 176 9.20 -7.56 -0.89
CA GLN A 176 8.06 -7.60 -1.82
C GLN A 176 7.93 -8.93 -2.57
N ALA A 177 9.05 -9.59 -2.89
CA ALA A 177 9.03 -10.90 -3.54
C ALA A 177 8.59 -12.01 -2.57
N ASP A 178 8.91 -11.89 -1.27
CA ASP A 178 8.46 -12.82 -0.24
C ASP A 178 6.95 -12.68 -0.01
N GLU A 179 6.43 -11.44 0.02
CA GLU A 179 4.99 -11.15 0.08
C GLU A 179 4.25 -11.78 -1.11
N GLU A 180 4.74 -11.56 -2.34
CA GLU A 180 4.15 -12.13 -3.55
C GLU A 180 4.18 -13.66 -3.55
N SER A 181 5.29 -14.26 -3.12
CA SER A 181 5.43 -15.73 -3.03
C SER A 181 4.47 -16.31 -1.99
N HIS A 182 4.30 -15.64 -0.86
CA HIS A 182 3.35 -16.05 0.19
C HIS A 182 1.89 -15.92 -0.28
N GLN A 183 1.55 -14.85 -1.00
CA GLN A 183 0.22 -14.68 -1.62
C GLN A 183 -0.05 -15.76 -2.66
N LEU A 184 0.91 -16.07 -3.54
CA LEU A 184 0.77 -17.15 -4.52
C LEU A 184 0.63 -18.52 -3.86
N SER A 185 1.40 -18.79 -2.80
CA SER A 185 1.29 -20.05 -2.04
C SER A 185 -0.08 -20.20 -1.39
N TYR A 186 -0.64 -19.11 -0.86
CA TYR A 186 -2.02 -19.09 -0.37
C TYR A 186 -3.01 -19.37 -1.51
N LEU A 187 -2.92 -18.67 -2.64
CA LEU A 187 -3.81 -18.90 -3.77
C LEU A 187 -3.69 -20.33 -4.31
N GLN A 188 -2.48 -20.89 -4.38
CA GLN A 188 -2.24 -22.28 -4.78
C GLN A 188 -3.00 -23.28 -3.89
N LYS A 189 -2.97 -23.08 -2.58
CA LYS A 189 -3.66 -23.95 -1.60
C LYS A 189 -5.19 -23.81 -1.68
N HIS A 190 -5.67 -22.61 -1.96
CA HIS A 190 -7.09 -22.27 -1.86
C HIS A 190 -7.84 -22.25 -3.20
N MET A 191 -7.15 -22.42 -4.34
CA MET A 191 -7.76 -22.24 -5.67
C MET A 191 -8.92 -23.19 -5.94
N ALA A 192 -8.79 -24.47 -5.57
CA ALA A 192 -9.88 -25.45 -5.73
C ALA A 192 -11.17 -24.96 -5.05
N ASN A 193 -11.07 -24.54 -3.78
CA ASN A 193 -12.20 -24.02 -3.00
C ASN A 193 -12.78 -22.73 -3.59
N ILE A 194 -11.92 -21.83 -4.08
CA ILE A 194 -12.35 -20.58 -4.72
C ILE A 194 -13.14 -20.89 -6.00
N LEU A 195 -12.67 -21.82 -6.83
CA LEU A 195 -13.34 -22.22 -8.06
C LEU A 195 -14.67 -22.93 -7.75
N THR A 196 -14.73 -23.80 -6.75
CA THR A 196 -15.98 -24.43 -6.29
C THR A 196 -17.02 -23.39 -5.85
N LEU A 197 -16.59 -22.30 -5.20
CA LEU A 197 -17.51 -21.23 -4.75
C LEU A 197 -18.08 -20.43 -5.93
N LEU A 198 -17.26 -20.22 -6.97
CA LEU A 198 -17.62 -19.44 -8.15
C LEU A 198 -18.37 -20.24 -9.22
N ALA A 199 -18.06 -21.53 -9.38
CA ALA A 199 -18.63 -22.37 -10.41
C ALA A 199 -20.15 -22.56 -10.24
N ASP A 200 -20.81 -22.80 -11.37
CA ASP A 200 -22.21 -23.18 -11.42
C ASP A 200 -22.30 -24.72 -11.54
N SER A 201 -23.19 -25.35 -10.77
CA SER A 201 -23.46 -26.78 -10.89
C SER A 201 -24.41 -27.01 -12.06
N VAL A 202 -23.97 -27.77 -13.06
CA VAL A 202 -24.86 -28.27 -14.12
C VAL A 202 -25.62 -29.50 -13.58
N ASP A 203 -26.91 -29.64 -13.89
CA ASP A 203 -27.79 -30.72 -13.41
C ASP A 203 -27.21 -32.14 -13.63
N GLY A 204 -26.37 -32.59 -12.69
CA GLY A 204 -25.68 -33.88 -12.64
C GLY A 204 -24.94 -34.01 -11.32
N GLU A 205 -25.24 -35.04 -10.52
CA GLU A 205 -24.66 -35.22 -9.18
C GLU A 205 -23.15 -35.50 -9.25
N GLY A 206 -22.32 -34.50 -8.88
CA GLY A 206 -20.88 -34.66 -8.62
C GLY A 206 -20.05 -33.41 -8.91
N ASP A 207 -18.88 -33.28 -8.26
CA ASP A 207 -17.89 -32.20 -8.49
C ASP A 207 -17.40 -32.12 -9.95
N ASP A 208 -17.54 -33.21 -10.71
CA ASP A 208 -17.19 -33.30 -12.14
C ASP A 208 -18.16 -32.53 -13.06
N SER A 209 -19.25 -31.98 -12.52
CA SER A 209 -20.25 -31.18 -13.26
C SER A 209 -20.08 -29.66 -13.13
N MET A 210 -19.09 -29.21 -12.35
CA MET A 210 -18.87 -27.77 -12.11
C MET A 210 -18.25 -27.09 -13.32
N VAL A 211 -18.91 -26.05 -13.83
CA VAL A 211 -18.44 -25.27 -14.97
C VAL A 211 -18.31 -23.79 -14.63
N LEU A 212 -17.35 -23.12 -15.27
CA LEU A 212 -17.20 -21.67 -15.22
C LEU A 212 -17.54 -21.06 -16.58
N THR A 213 -18.32 -19.98 -16.54
CA THR A 213 -18.52 -19.10 -17.69
C THR A 213 -17.32 -18.16 -17.83
N MET A 214 -17.19 -17.51 -19.00
CA MET A 214 -16.18 -16.48 -19.23
C MET A 214 -16.33 -15.30 -18.24
N GLU A 215 -17.57 -14.90 -17.91
CA GLU A 215 -17.87 -13.84 -16.96
C GLU A 215 -17.38 -14.21 -15.56
N THR A 216 -17.73 -15.40 -15.06
CA THR A 216 -17.27 -15.93 -13.77
C THR A 216 -15.75 -16.01 -13.70
N PHE A 217 -15.10 -16.38 -14.80
CA PHE A 217 -13.64 -16.47 -14.87
C PHE A 217 -12.95 -15.11 -14.77
N GLU A 218 -13.53 -14.04 -15.34
CA GLU A 218 -13.00 -12.68 -15.22
C GLU A 218 -13.02 -12.14 -13.78
N HIS A 219 -13.95 -12.59 -12.93
CA HIS A 219 -13.94 -12.23 -11.50
C HIS A 219 -12.70 -12.73 -10.76
N LEU A 220 -12.01 -13.77 -11.24
CA LEU A 220 -10.69 -14.16 -10.70
C LEU A 220 -9.63 -13.06 -10.89
N GLY A 221 -9.86 -12.13 -11.82
CA GLY A 221 -9.12 -10.88 -11.99
C GLY A 221 -9.06 -10.02 -10.73
N PHE A 222 -9.98 -10.24 -9.78
CA PHE A 222 -9.92 -9.65 -8.45
C PHE A 222 -8.63 -10.04 -7.71
N LEU A 223 -8.23 -11.33 -7.78
CA LEU A 223 -7.11 -11.91 -7.04
C LEU A 223 -5.84 -12.08 -7.88
N LEU A 224 -5.99 -12.23 -9.19
CA LEU A 224 -4.91 -12.59 -10.11
C LEU A 224 -4.88 -11.63 -11.27
N HIS A 225 -3.68 -11.35 -11.78
CA HIS A 225 -3.52 -10.59 -13.01
C HIS A 225 -2.32 -11.09 -13.81
N LEU A 226 -2.35 -10.83 -15.11
CA LEU A 226 -1.23 -11.13 -16.00
C LEU A 226 -0.33 -9.90 -16.14
N SER A 227 0.93 -10.14 -16.48
CA SER A 227 1.95 -9.09 -16.60
C SER A 227 1.69 -8.08 -17.72
N GLU A 228 0.84 -8.40 -18.70
CA GLU A 228 0.57 -7.55 -19.87
C GLU A 228 -0.71 -6.70 -19.73
N GLY A 229 -1.38 -6.73 -18.57
CA GLY A 229 -2.69 -6.05 -18.41
C GLY A 229 -3.79 -6.63 -19.31
N THR A 230 -3.52 -7.77 -19.96
CA THR A 230 -4.49 -8.55 -20.72
C THR A 230 -5.52 -9.18 -19.77
N PRO A 231 -6.82 -9.13 -20.12
CA PRO A 231 -7.87 -9.84 -19.41
C PRO A 231 -7.55 -11.33 -19.30
N LEU A 232 -7.99 -11.96 -18.22
CA LEU A 232 -7.64 -13.36 -17.94
C LEU A 232 -8.20 -14.29 -19.03
N SER A 233 -9.43 -14.02 -19.50
CA SER A 233 -10.08 -14.76 -20.59
C SER A 233 -9.34 -14.70 -21.92
N GLN A 234 -8.63 -13.61 -22.20
CA GLN A 234 -7.88 -13.45 -23.45
C GLN A 234 -6.57 -14.23 -23.44
N ALA A 235 -5.97 -14.43 -22.26
CA ALA A 235 -4.77 -15.24 -22.10
C ALA A 235 -5.07 -16.74 -21.99
N ALA A 236 -6.28 -17.09 -21.53
CA ALA A 236 -6.74 -18.46 -21.48
C ALA A 236 -7.11 -18.96 -22.88
N THR A 237 -6.41 -19.98 -23.37
CA THR A 237 -6.66 -20.58 -24.70
C THR A 237 -8.05 -21.20 -24.82
N PHE A 238 -8.69 -21.56 -23.71
CA PHE A 238 -10.04 -22.13 -23.68
C PHE A 238 -11.18 -21.10 -23.87
N PHE A 239 -10.92 -19.80 -23.71
CA PHE A 239 -11.89 -18.72 -24.00
C PHE A 239 -11.51 -17.86 -25.21
N ALA A 240 -10.33 -18.06 -25.80
CA ALA A 240 -9.72 -17.22 -26.83
C ALA A 240 -10.52 -17.05 -28.15
N ASN A 241 -11.58 -17.84 -28.38
CA ASN A 241 -12.42 -17.77 -29.59
C ASN A 241 -13.86 -17.29 -29.31
N SER A 242 -14.12 -16.68 -28.14
CA SER A 242 -15.43 -16.12 -27.82
C SER A 242 -15.70 -14.83 -28.62
N ASP A 243 -16.86 -14.77 -29.26
CA ASP A 243 -17.38 -13.60 -29.99
C ASP A 243 -18.63 -13.09 -29.24
N PRO A 244 -18.88 -11.77 -29.11
CA PRO A 244 -20.14 -11.25 -28.58
C PRO A 244 -21.41 -11.86 -29.20
N ASP A 245 -21.39 -12.32 -30.45
CA ASP A 245 -22.52 -13.02 -31.09
C ASP A 245 -22.56 -14.54 -30.82
N MET A 246 -21.46 -15.13 -30.32
CA MET A 246 -21.35 -16.55 -29.98
C MET A 246 -20.47 -16.73 -28.71
N PRO A 247 -21.07 -16.69 -27.51
CA PRO A 247 -20.33 -16.80 -26.26
C PRO A 247 -19.66 -18.18 -26.15
N ALA A 248 -18.45 -18.21 -25.57
CA ALA A 248 -17.74 -19.46 -25.36
C ALA A 248 -18.53 -20.41 -24.46
N ALA A 249 -18.45 -21.71 -24.76
CA ALA A 249 -19.06 -22.74 -23.94
C ALA A 249 -18.47 -22.71 -22.52
N PRO A 250 -19.28 -23.00 -21.48
CA PRO A 250 -18.79 -23.15 -20.12
C PRO A 250 -17.67 -24.18 -20.04
N VAL A 251 -16.62 -23.87 -19.28
CA VAL A 251 -15.41 -24.68 -19.18
C VAL A 251 -15.41 -25.43 -17.84
N PRO A 252 -15.08 -26.74 -17.81
CA PRO A 252 -14.95 -27.50 -16.56
C PRO A 252 -14.00 -26.84 -15.56
N ALA A 253 -14.43 -26.74 -14.30
CA ALA A 253 -13.65 -26.13 -13.22
C ALA A 253 -12.29 -26.80 -13.01
N ALA A 254 -12.21 -28.11 -13.22
CA ALA A 254 -10.95 -28.86 -13.15
C ALA A 254 -9.90 -28.37 -14.17
N LEU A 255 -10.31 -28.08 -15.42
CA LEU A 255 -9.40 -27.57 -16.45
C LEU A 255 -8.89 -26.17 -16.10
N VAL A 256 -9.76 -25.31 -15.57
CA VAL A 256 -9.39 -23.97 -15.10
C VAL A 256 -8.41 -24.07 -13.93
N HIS A 257 -8.69 -24.97 -12.98
CA HIS A 257 -7.84 -25.22 -11.82
C HIS A 257 -6.42 -25.63 -12.22
N ASP A 258 -6.30 -26.63 -13.10
CA ASP A 258 -5.00 -27.13 -13.56
C ASP A 258 -4.21 -26.05 -14.31
N TRP A 259 -4.88 -25.26 -15.15
CA TRP A 259 -4.27 -24.13 -15.84
C TRP A 259 -3.72 -23.09 -14.86
N ILE A 260 -4.52 -22.67 -13.86
CA ILE A 260 -4.09 -21.68 -12.86
C ILE A 260 -2.91 -22.22 -12.04
N LEU A 261 -2.99 -23.46 -11.55
CA LEU A 261 -1.93 -24.06 -10.74
C LEU A 261 -0.61 -24.18 -11.51
N GLN A 262 -0.67 -24.54 -12.80
CA GLN A 262 0.52 -24.59 -13.65
C GLN A 262 1.19 -23.22 -13.77
N HIS A 263 0.41 -22.14 -13.92
CA HIS A 263 0.94 -20.78 -14.00
C HIS A 263 1.46 -20.27 -12.65
N ILE A 264 0.79 -20.60 -11.54
CA ILE A 264 1.27 -20.27 -10.18
C ILE A 264 2.59 -20.99 -9.89
N ALA A 265 2.68 -22.29 -10.20
CA ALA A 265 3.91 -23.06 -10.02
C ALA A 265 5.07 -22.47 -10.84
N SER A 266 4.84 -22.17 -12.11
CA SER A 266 5.83 -21.52 -12.98
C SER A 266 6.28 -20.15 -12.44
N ALA A 267 5.36 -19.36 -11.89
CA ALA A 267 5.70 -18.06 -11.29
C ALA A 267 6.53 -18.22 -10.00
N LEU A 268 6.19 -19.18 -9.14
CA LEU A 268 6.95 -19.49 -7.92
C LEU A 268 8.36 -19.98 -8.25
N ASP A 269 8.52 -20.87 -9.22
CA ASP A 269 9.82 -21.38 -9.67
C ASP A 269 10.70 -20.24 -10.20
N PHE A 270 10.13 -19.37 -11.05
CA PHE A 270 10.83 -18.20 -11.57
C PHE A 270 11.30 -17.24 -10.45
N MET A 271 10.49 -17.04 -9.41
CA MET A 271 10.87 -16.21 -8.27
C MET A 271 11.97 -16.88 -7.41
N ALA A 272 11.88 -18.19 -7.21
CA ALA A 272 12.87 -18.97 -6.48
C ALA A 272 14.24 -18.92 -7.18
N GLU A 273 14.29 -19.13 -8.49
CA GLU A 273 15.53 -19.03 -9.30
C GLU A 273 16.18 -17.65 -9.18
N LYS A 274 15.36 -16.59 -9.21
CA LYS A 274 15.83 -15.21 -9.08
C LYS A 274 16.37 -14.88 -7.69
N SER A 275 15.75 -15.43 -6.64
CA SER A 275 16.24 -15.27 -5.26
C SER A 275 17.58 -15.99 -5.04
N ALA A 276 17.73 -17.22 -5.56
CA ALA A 276 18.96 -18.01 -5.47
C ALA A 276 20.14 -17.37 -6.21
N ALA A 277 19.90 -16.76 -7.38
CA ALA A 277 20.92 -16.03 -8.13
C ALA A 277 21.46 -14.80 -7.36
N LYS A 278 20.63 -14.19 -6.51
CA LYS A 278 21.00 -13.01 -5.71
C LYS A 278 21.80 -13.38 -4.46
N GLU A 279 21.55 -14.54 -3.87
CA GLU A 279 22.33 -15.06 -2.73
C GLU A 279 23.75 -15.48 -3.14
N ASN A 280 23.92 -16.10 -4.31
CA ASN A 280 25.26 -16.50 -4.80
C ASN A 280 26.19 -15.32 -5.12
N SER A 281 25.65 -14.12 -5.38
CA SER A 281 26.45 -12.91 -5.64
C SER A 281 26.89 -12.18 -4.36
N ASN A 282 26.28 -12.47 -3.21
CA ASN A 282 26.56 -11.77 -1.94
C ASN A 282 27.65 -12.44 -1.08
N ASN A 283 28.22 -13.55 -1.55
CA ASN A 283 29.28 -14.28 -0.83
C ASN A 283 30.70 -13.82 -1.20
N ALA A 284 30.86 -12.70 -1.92
CA ALA A 284 32.15 -12.09 -2.19
C ALA A 284 32.10 -10.59 -1.86
N PHE A 285 33.09 -10.12 -1.10
CA PHE A 285 33.32 -8.77 -0.56
C PHE A 285 32.81 -8.51 0.87
N ASP A 286 33.63 -8.94 1.82
CA ASP A 286 33.77 -8.35 3.14
C ASP A 286 35.02 -7.45 3.14
N PRO A 287 34.91 -6.12 3.18
CA PRO A 287 36.00 -5.28 3.62
C PRO A 287 35.72 -4.79 5.05
N ASP A 288 36.69 -5.13 5.91
CA ASP A 288 36.81 -4.75 7.32
C ASP A 288 36.32 -3.32 7.65
N VAL A 289 35.53 -3.25 8.72
CA VAL A 289 35.10 -2.01 9.37
C VAL A 289 36.32 -1.27 9.92
N THR A 290 36.76 -0.22 9.22
CA THR A 290 37.62 0.81 9.81
C THR A 290 36.76 1.99 10.22
N MET A 291 36.78 2.28 11.53
CA MET A 291 36.21 3.48 12.12
C MET A 291 36.92 4.71 11.57
N SER A 292 36.22 5.58 10.84
CA SER A 292 36.68 6.93 10.53
C SER A 292 35.49 7.86 10.32
N ASP A 293 35.34 8.80 11.25
CA ASP A 293 34.53 10.01 11.07
C ASP A 293 34.95 10.74 9.80
N ALA A 294 34.05 10.89 8.83
CA ALA A 294 34.16 11.91 7.80
C ALA A 294 32.81 12.17 7.12
N VAL A 295 32.32 13.40 7.35
CA VAL A 295 31.38 14.14 6.50
C VAL A 295 31.67 13.86 5.02
N THR A 296 30.75 13.19 4.33
CA THR A 296 30.70 13.13 2.87
C THR A 296 29.25 13.23 2.40
N ASN A 297 28.81 14.48 2.21
CA ASN A 297 27.56 14.78 1.51
C ASN A 297 27.77 14.49 0.01
N THR A 298 27.01 13.52 -0.53
CA THR A 298 26.86 13.35 -1.96
C THR A 298 25.41 13.59 -2.35
N ARG A 299 25.21 14.46 -3.34
CA ARG A 299 23.95 14.64 -4.09
C ARG A 299 23.50 13.27 -4.61
N ILE A 300 22.44 12.69 -4.03
CA ILE A 300 21.70 11.64 -4.71
C ILE A 300 20.71 12.33 -5.65
N HIS A 301 21.23 12.88 -6.75
CA HIS A 301 20.47 12.75 -8.00
C HIS A 301 20.52 11.28 -8.34
N SER A 302 19.38 10.61 -8.40
CA SER A 302 19.30 9.29 -9.03
C SER A 302 19.43 9.45 -10.54
N SER A 303 20.60 9.88 -11.02
CA SER A 303 21.09 9.61 -12.36
C SER A 303 22.01 8.42 -12.25
N SER A 304 21.60 7.29 -12.82
CA SER A 304 22.38 6.06 -12.89
C SER A 304 23.80 6.34 -13.42
N PRO A 305 24.87 5.77 -12.84
CA PRO A 305 26.19 5.91 -13.44
C PRO A 305 26.24 5.07 -14.72
N THR A 306 26.56 5.71 -15.84
CA THR A 306 26.99 5.05 -17.08
C THR A 306 28.31 4.34 -16.83
N GLY A 307 28.23 3.08 -16.42
CA GLY A 307 29.32 2.12 -16.37
C GLY A 307 28.80 0.81 -16.94
N THR A 308 29.40 0.38 -18.04
CA THR A 308 29.09 -0.81 -18.85
C THR A 308 28.64 -2.00 -18.01
N SER A 309 27.32 -2.20 -17.96
CA SER A 309 26.68 -3.45 -17.57
C SER A 309 26.11 -4.09 -18.84
N ALA A 310 26.37 -5.39 -18.97
CA ALA A 310 25.80 -6.26 -20.00
C ALA A 310 24.28 -6.06 -20.14
N PRO A 311 23.68 -6.32 -21.31
CA PRO A 311 22.34 -5.84 -21.63
C PRO A 311 21.30 -6.49 -20.71
N ASN A 312 20.94 -5.78 -19.64
CA ASN A 312 19.77 -6.08 -18.85
C ASN A 312 18.54 -5.79 -19.73
N TYR A 313 17.75 -6.83 -19.97
CA TYR A 313 16.47 -6.79 -20.66
C TYR A 313 15.57 -5.63 -20.15
N PRO A 314 14.77 -5.01 -21.03
CA PRO A 314 14.00 -3.82 -20.70
C PRO A 314 12.89 -4.12 -19.68
N GLY A 315 12.81 -3.32 -18.62
CA GLY A 315 11.54 -2.78 -18.12
C GLY A 315 10.47 -3.70 -17.51
N TYR A 316 10.80 -4.75 -16.75
CA TYR A 316 9.75 -5.55 -16.07
C TYR A 316 9.06 -4.80 -14.92
N TYR A 317 7.93 -4.14 -15.25
CA TYR A 317 6.71 -3.87 -14.49
C TYR A 317 6.78 -3.95 -12.94
N ARG A 318 7.35 -2.93 -12.30
CA ARG A 318 7.04 -2.64 -10.88
C ARG A 318 5.80 -1.74 -10.83
N ASN A 319 4.66 -2.29 -10.41
CA ASN A 319 3.42 -1.52 -10.17
C ASN A 319 3.47 -0.65 -8.90
N ALA A 320 4.59 -0.68 -8.17
CA ALA A 320 4.82 0.06 -6.94
C ALA A 320 6.22 0.68 -6.89
N SER A 321 6.28 1.93 -6.45
CA SER A 321 7.52 2.65 -6.13
C SER A 321 7.85 2.56 -4.65
N PHE A 322 9.12 2.69 -4.28
CA PHE A 322 9.60 2.50 -2.91
C PHE A 322 10.48 3.66 -2.45
N VAL A 323 10.27 4.08 -1.20
CA VAL A 323 11.17 4.95 -0.45
C VAL A 323 11.45 4.23 0.86
N GLU A 324 12.66 3.71 1.03
CA GLU A 324 12.97 2.83 2.15
C GLU A 324 14.29 3.22 2.83
N GLY A 325 14.32 3.10 4.17
CA GLY A 325 15.56 3.22 4.94
C GLY A 325 16.19 4.61 4.93
N CYS A 326 15.39 5.64 4.66
CA CYS A 326 15.87 7.02 4.71
C CYS A 326 16.12 7.43 6.16
N SER A 327 17.30 7.96 6.44
CA SER A 327 17.75 8.38 7.76
C SER A 327 18.33 9.78 7.69
N LYS A 328 17.90 10.69 8.57
CA LYS A 328 18.47 12.05 8.70
C LYS A 328 18.56 12.81 7.38
N THR A 329 17.67 12.51 6.44
CA THR A 329 17.70 13.01 5.07
C THR A 329 16.32 13.46 4.66
N SER A 330 16.26 14.29 3.62
CA SER A 330 14.99 14.68 3.02
C SER A 330 14.90 14.14 1.60
N VAL A 331 13.75 13.57 1.26
CA VAL A 331 13.51 12.90 -0.02
C VAL A 331 12.31 13.52 -0.69
N VAL A 332 12.43 13.85 -1.98
CA VAL A 332 11.31 14.31 -2.80
C VAL A 332 11.10 13.35 -3.96
N LYS A 333 9.84 13.02 -4.22
CA LYS A 333 9.38 12.25 -5.37
C LYS A 333 8.22 12.96 -6.03
N GLN A 334 8.40 13.30 -7.30
CA GLN A 334 7.36 13.87 -8.15
C GLN A 334 6.72 12.79 -9.03
N ALA A 335 5.64 13.14 -9.73
CA ALA A 335 4.94 12.22 -10.63
C ALA A 335 5.87 11.55 -11.67
N SER A 336 6.89 12.26 -12.15
CA SER A 336 7.89 11.74 -13.09
C SER A 336 8.84 10.70 -12.48
N ASP A 337 9.04 10.71 -11.16
CA ASP A 337 9.99 9.84 -10.48
C ASP A 337 9.38 8.48 -10.11
N LEU A 338 8.06 8.38 -10.17
CA LEU A 338 7.31 7.23 -9.71
C LEU A 338 6.92 6.34 -10.88
N LYS A 339 7.14 5.04 -10.70
CA LYS A 339 6.68 3.99 -11.61
C LYS A 339 5.47 3.29 -10.99
N GLY A 340 4.41 3.16 -11.78
CA GLY A 340 3.15 2.53 -11.36
C GLY A 340 2.22 3.47 -10.60
N HIS A 341 1.20 2.88 -9.97
CA HIS A 341 0.08 3.61 -9.34
C HIS A 341 0.11 3.54 -7.81
N SER A 342 1.16 2.98 -7.22
CA SER A 342 1.28 2.80 -5.77
C SER A 342 2.67 3.15 -5.25
N ILE A 343 2.75 3.54 -3.98
CA ILE A 343 4.02 3.82 -3.29
C ILE A 343 4.08 3.18 -1.91
N LYS A 344 5.25 2.66 -1.52
CA LYS A 344 5.53 2.22 -0.16
C LYS A 344 6.68 3.04 0.45
N VAL A 345 6.43 3.66 1.60
CA VAL A 345 7.42 4.37 2.42
C VAL A 345 7.72 3.50 3.65
N LEU A 346 8.92 2.96 3.75
CA LEU A 346 9.25 1.88 4.68
C LEU A 346 10.47 2.23 5.54
N ASN A 347 10.38 1.99 6.85
CA ASN A 347 11.53 2.04 7.77
C ASN A 347 12.34 3.34 7.69
N CYS A 348 11.68 4.48 7.47
CA CYS A 348 12.31 5.79 7.42
C CYS A 348 12.34 6.42 8.82
N HIS A 349 13.46 7.02 9.17
CA HIS A 349 13.64 7.63 10.48
C HIS A 349 14.34 8.99 10.40
N ASP A 350 14.02 9.87 11.33
CA ASP A 350 14.60 11.21 11.43
C ASP A 350 14.57 12.03 10.12
N SER A 351 13.56 11.83 9.27
CA SER A 351 13.58 12.29 7.88
C SER A 351 12.37 13.16 7.51
N VAL A 352 12.43 13.82 6.35
CA VAL A 352 11.27 14.51 5.76
C VAL A 352 11.05 14.00 4.34
N ILE A 353 9.89 13.43 4.07
CA ILE A 353 9.61 12.73 2.82
C ILE A 353 8.44 13.41 2.13
N TYR A 354 8.66 13.87 0.90
CA TYR A 354 7.68 14.54 0.06
C TYR A 354 7.34 13.67 -1.15
N ILE A 355 6.11 13.15 -1.19
CA ILE A 355 5.59 12.39 -2.33
C ILE A 355 4.51 13.25 -3.00
N LEU A 356 4.92 14.07 -3.97
CA LEU A 356 4.08 15.08 -4.62
C LEU A 356 3.55 14.57 -5.97
N ALA A 357 2.72 13.53 -5.93
CA ALA A 357 2.23 12.86 -7.13
C ALA A 357 0.78 12.34 -6.95
N PRO A 358 0.03 12.16 -8.06
CA PRO A 358 -1.24 11.47 -8.05
C PRO A 358 -1.01 9.95 -8.08
N LEU A 359 -1.49 9.24 -7.07
CA LEU A 359 -1.36 7.77 -6.96
C LEU A 359 -2.72 7.15 -6.60
N LYS A 360 -2.87 5.83 -6.78
CA LYS A 360 -4.05 5.10 -6.31
C LYS A 360 -3.89 4.67 -4.86
N TYR A 361 -2.70 4.16 -4.49
CA TYR A 361 -2.45 3.62 -3.15
C TYR A 361 -1.13 4.13 -2.56
N ALA A 362 -1.09 4.27 -1.24
CA ALA A 362 0.13 4.56 -0.51
C ALA A 362 0.19 3.77 0.80
N THR A 363 1.35 3.20 1.12
CA THR A 363 1.61 2.53 2.39
C THR A 363 2.78 3.20 3.10
N VAL A 364 2.61 3.51 4.37
CA VAL A 364 3.66 3.98 5.28
C VAL A 364 3.82 2.94 6.38
N TYR A 365 5.01 2.38 6.53
CA TYR A 365 5.26 1.30 7.48
C TYR A 365 6.55 1.54 8.26
N GLY A 366 6.52 1.33 9.57
CA GLY A 366 7.73 1.26 10.39
C GLY A 366 8.53 2.56 10.47
N CYS A 367 7.89 3.72 10.25
CA CYS A 367 8.58 5.01 10.24
C CYS A 367 8.62 5.63 11.65
N SER A 368 9.69 6.36 11.97
CA SER A 368 9.86 7.02 13.28
C SER A 368 10.40 8.44 13.17
N ASP A 369 9.94 9.37 14.02
CA ASP A 369 10.46 10.74 14.08
C ASP A 369 10.54 11.44 12.70
N THR A 370 9.56 11.16 11.83
CA THR A 370 9.59 11.54 10.41
C THR A 370 8.37 12.39 10.05
N THR A 371 8.54 13.35 9.15
CA THR A 371 7.41 14.07 8.54
C THR A 371 7.21 13.56 7.11
N ILE A 372 6.00 13.08 6.81
CA ILE A 372 5.68 12.46 5.52
C ILE A 372 4.52 13.22 4.90
N ILE A 373 4.75 13.76 3.71
CA ILE A 373 3.78 14.49 2.90
C ILE A 373 3.41 13.58 1.73
N LEU A 374 2.15 13.18 1.69
CA LEU A 374 1.56 12.43 0.59
C LEU A 374 0.66 13.36 -0.21
N GLY A 375 0.84 13.33 -1.53
CA GLY A 375 0.03 14.04 -2.51
C GLY A 375 -1.39 13.47 -2.61
N ALA A 376 -1.99 13.53 -3.80
CA ALA A 376 -3.35 13.07 -3.99
C ALA A 376 -3.39 11.54 -4.17
N ILE A 377 -4.09 10.84 -3.27
CA ILE A 377 -4.23 9.38 -3.29
C ILE A 377 -5.69 8.96 -3.55
N GLY A 378 -5.95 8.38 -4.72
CA GLY A 378 -7.31 8.12 -5.20
C GLY A 378 -8.07 6.97 -4.54
N LYS A 379 -7.41 6.04 -3.85
CA LYS A 379 -8.07 4.90 -3.20
C LYS A 379 -7.74 4.89 -1.70
N VAL A 380 -6.64 4.26 -1.30
CA VAL A 380 -6.35 3.99 0.12
C VAL A 380 -4.93 4.42 0.50
N VAL A 381 -4.83 5.13 1.62
CA VAL A 381 -3.59 5.33 2.37
C VAL A 381 -3.59 4.38 3.57
N LYS A 382 -2.50 3.64 3.77
CA LYS A 382 -2.35 2.72 4.90
C LYS A 382 -1.12 3.09 5.71
N VAL A 383 -1.29 3.30 7.01
CA VAL A 383 -0.21 3.68 7.93
C VAL A 383 -0.14 2.65 9.04
N GLU A 384 1.00 1.98 9.17
CA GLU A 384 1.21 0.90 10.15
C GLU A 384 2.53 1.05 10.90
N HIS A 385 2.52 0.70 12.20
CA HIS A 385 3.72 0.61 13.04
C HIS A 385 4.60 1.87 13.05
N CYS A 386 3.99 3.06 13.09
CA CYS A 386 4.70 4.33 13.09
C CYS A 386 4.74 4.98 14.48
N GLU A 387 5.84 5.68 14.80
CA GLU A 387 6.04 6.34 16.10
C GLU A 387 6.54 7.77 15.96
N ARG A 388 5.88 8.75 16.60
CA ARG A 388 6.23 10.18 16.51
C ARG A 388 6.34 10.67 15.05
N VAL A 389 5.42 10.22 14.19
CA VAL A 389 5.37 10.61 12.78
C VAL A 389 4.29 11.66 12.57
N GLN A 390 4.60 12.67 11.77
CA GLN A 390 3.64 13.61 11.23
C GLN A 390 3.29 13.22 9.79
N ILE A 391 2.02 12.87 9.55
CA ILE A 391 1.54 12.48 8.21
C ILE A 391 0.57 13.52 7.70
N ILE A 392 0.84 14.03 6.50
CA ILE A 392 -0.03 14.97 5.80
C ILE A 392 -0.50 14.27 4.52
N ALA A 393 -1.78 13.96 4.41
CA ALA A 393 -2.29 13.13 3.31
C ALA A 393 -3.67 13.59 2.82
N ALA A 394 -3.82 13.66 1.50
CA ALA A 394 -5.10 13.87 0.83
C ALA A 394 -5.52 12.57 0.11
N SER A 395 -6.61 11.94 0.54
CA SER A 395 -7.00 10.64 0.01
C SER A 395 -8.50 10.36 0.10
N LYS A 396 -9.03 9.35 -0.59
CA LYS A 396 -10.43 8.94 -0.34
C LYS A 396 -10.57 8.27 1.03
N ARG A 397 -9.70 7.30 1.31
CA ARG A 397 -9.71 6.49 2.53
C ARG A 397 -8.32 6.43 3.16
N ILE A 398 -8.28 6.42 4.49
CA ILE A 398 -7.06 6.15 5.25
C ILE A 398 -7.34 5.08 6.31
N CYS A 399 -6.40 4.14 6.46
CA CYS A 399 -6.36 3.15 7.53
C CYS A 399 -5.09 3.37 8.36
N ILE A 400 -5.27 3.51 9.67
CA ILE A 400 -4.20 3.76 10.64
C ILE A 400 -4.20 2.61 11.63
N ALA A 401 -3.06 1.93 11.77
CA ALA A 401 -2.92 0.85 12.74
C ALA A 401 -1.58 0.83 13.46
N ASN A 402 -1.62 0.41 14.73
CA ASN A 402 -0.45 0.22 15.58
C ASN A 402 0.49 1.44 15.61
N CYS A 403 -0.07 2.66 15.66
CA CYS A 403 0.68 3.91 15.63
C CYS A 403 0.72 4.59 17.01
N ARG A 404 1.84 5.25 17.33
CA ARG A 404 2.06 5.89 18.63
C ARG A 404 2.51 7.34 18.49
N GLU A 405 1.88 8.24 19.24
CA GLU A 405 2.24 9.66 19.32
C GLU A 405 2.36 10.32 17.93
N CYS A 406 1.51 9.89 16.98
CA CYS A 406 1.49 10.39 15.60
C CYS A 406 0.42 11.46 15.42
N ILE A 407 0.69 12.41 14.51
CA ILE A 407 -0.25 13.48 14.14
C ILE A 407 -0.60 13.34 12.66
N PHE A 408 -1.88 13.29 12.36
CA PHE A 408 -2.41 13.10 11.01
C PHE A 408 -3.16 14.36 10.55
N TYR A 409 -2.66 15.02 9.52
CA TYR A 409 -3.31 16.14 8.85
C TYR A 409 -4.00 15.63 7.58
N LEU A 410 -5.33 15.53 7.64
CA LEU A 410 -6.10 14.71 6.71
C LEU A 410 -7.07 15.53 5.85
N GLY A 411 -7.05 15.25 4.55
CA GLY A 411 -8.08 15.63 3.61
C GLY A 411 -8.72 14.35 3.07
N VAL A 412 -9.76 13.86 3.74
CA VAL A 412 -10.34 12.53 3.46
C VAL A 412 -11.83 12.55 3.17
N ASN A 413 -12.24 11.89 2.09
CA ASN A 413 -13.66 11.84 1.71
C ASN A 413 -14.49 10.88 2.58
N HIS A 414 -13.85 9.83 3.10
CA HIS A 414 -14.45 8.86 4.02
C HIS A 414 -13.81 8.93 5.41
N GLN A 415 -14.54 8.41 6.40
CA GLN A 415 -14.09 8.31 7.78
C GLN A 415 -12.72 7.59 7.90
N PRO A 416 -11.73 8.16 8.62
CA PRO A 416 -10.48 7.48 8.92
C PRO A 416 -10.75 6.17 9.68
N LEU A 417 -10.18 5.06 9.22
CA LEU A 417 -10.27 3.79 9.91
C LEU A 417 -9.10 3.67 10.90
N ILE A 418 -9.39 3.48 12.19
CA ILE A 418 -8.39 3.29 13.26
C ILE A 418 -8.50 1.85 13.77
N VAL A 419 -7.39 1.12 13.74
CA VAL A 419 -7.34 -0.32 14.04
C VAL A 419 -6.14 -0.63 14.93
N GLY A 420 -6.26 -1.61 15.82
CA GLY A 420 -5.07 -2.13 16.52
C GLY A 420 -4.67 -1.29 17.73
N ASP A 421 -3.43 -1.48 18.17
CA ASP A 421 -2.88 -0.88 19.40
C ASP A 421 -2.31 0.53 19.11
N ASN A 422 -3.19 1.51 19.11
CA ASN A 422 -2.84 2.91 18.89
C ASN A 422 -2.72 3.66 20.22
N HIS A 423 -1.81 4.63 20.28
CA HIS A 423 -1.61 5.43 21.50
C HIS A 423 -1.38 6.90 21.20
N LYS A 424 -2.15 7.80 21.84
CA LYS A 424 -2.04 9.27 21.71
C LYS A 424 -2.02 9.75 20.25
N LEU A 425 -2.94 9.24 19.45
CA LEU A 425 -3.10 9.72 18.07
C LEU A 425 -3.81 11.06 18.05
N GLN A 426 -3.35 11.94 17.16
CA GLN A 426 -3.99 13.22 16.90
C GLN A 426 -4.40 13.33 15.42
N VAL A 427 -5.60 13.84 15.17
CA VAL A 427 -6.11 14.16 13.83
C VAL A 427 -6.37 15.66 13.70
N ALA A 428 -6.11 16.19 12.52
CA ALA A 428 -6.30 17.60 12.19
C ALA A 428 -6.76 17.74 10.72
N PRO A 429 -7.37 18.87 10.35
CA PRO A 429 -7.65 19.17 8.95
C PRO A 429 -6.36 19.20 8.12
N PHE A 430 -6.45 18.85 6.84
CA PHE A 430 -5.37 19.02 5.89
C PHE A 430 -4.85 20.47 5.91
N ASN A 431 -3.52 20.65 5.98
CA ASN A 431 -2.91 21.94 6.32
C ASN A 431 -1.83 22.42 5.33
N THR A 432 -1.78 21.85 4.12
CA THR A 432 -0.73 22.18 3.13
C THR A 432 -1.30 22.31 1.72
N TYR A 433 -0.46 22.72 0.77
CA TYR A 433 -0.71 22.58 -0.67
C TYR A 433 0.63 22.61 -1.43
N TYR A 434 0.61 22.08 -2.65
CA TYR A 434 1.64 22.28 -3.66
C TYR A 434 0.97 22.68 -4.98
N PRO A 435 1.68 23.28 -5.95
CA PRO A 435 1.05 23.94 -7.10
C PRO A 435 0.16 23.04 -7.97
N LEU A 436 0.49 21.75 -8.08
CA LEU A 436 -0.26 20.76 -8.86
C LEU A 436 -1.33 20.00 -8.06
N LEU A 437 -1.51 20.30 -6.76
CA LEU A 437 -2.40 19.52 -5.89
C LEU A 437 -3.84 19.48 -6.41
N GLY A 438 -4.41 20.61 -6.83
CA GLY A 438 -5.78 20.66 -7.34
C GLY A 438 -6.01 19.76 -8.56
N GLU A 439 -5.06 19.72 -9.50
CA GLU A 439 -5.13 18.85 -10.68
C GLU A 439 -4.97 17.38 -10.28
N HIS A 440 -4.03 17.08 -9.39
CA HIS A 440 -3.83 15.72 -8.89
C HIS A 440 -5.06 15.20 -8.15
N LEU A 441 -5.74 16.03 -7.34
CA LEU A 441 -6.99 15.67 -6.66
C LEU A 441 -8.09 15.33 -7.66
N ALA A 442 -8.27 16.17 -8.68
CA ALA A 442 -9.25 15.92 -9.75
C ALA A 442 -8.93 14.64 -10.54
N GLN A 443 -7.65 14.40 -10.85
CA GLN A 443 -7.20 13.21 -11.57
C GLN A 443 -7.49 11.91 -10.83
N VAL A 444 -7.37 11.91 -9.49
CA VAL A 444 -7.60 10.71 -8.67
C VAL A 444 -9.01 10.66 -8.06
N GLY A 445 -9.85 11.66 -8.36
CA GLY A 445 -11.25 11.75 -7.93
C GLY A 445 -11.46 12.07 -6.45
N VAL A 446 -10.51 12.71 -5.77
CA VAL A 446 -10.67 13.14 -4.37
C VAL A 446 -11.37 14.51 -4.37
N ASP A 447 -12.54 14.59 -3.73
CA ASP A 447 -13.31 15.85 -3.65
C ASP A 447 -12.84 16.72 -2.47
N PRO A 448 -12.25 17.90 -2.69
CA PRO A 448 -11.80 18.77 -1.60
C PRO A 448 -12.95 19.35 -0.75
N ASN A 449 -14.20 19.32 -1.23
CA ASN A 449 -15.36 19.83 -0.49
C ASN A 449 -15.88 18.85 0.56
N VAL A 450 -15.52 17.58 0.47
CA VAL A 450 -15.95 16.53 1.41
C VAL A 450 -14.74 16.12 2.25
N ASN A 451 -14.69 16.56 3.50
CA ASN A 451 -13.60 16.23 4.41
C ASN A 451 -14.13 15.70 5.76
N LYS A 452 -14.02 14.38 5.99
CA LYS A 452 -14.50 13.65 7.17
C LYS A 452 -13.38 13.27 8.16
N TRP A 453 -12.30 14.05 8.18
CA TRP A 453 -11.12 13.83 9.01
C TRP A 453 -11.40 13.72 10.53
N ASP A 454 -12.47 14.35 11.01
CA ASP A 454 -12.88 14.43 12.41
C ASP A 454 -13.82 13.30 12.87
N GLN A 455 -14.16 12.39 11.96
CA GLN A 455 -15.08 11.27 12.21
C GLN A 455 -14.34 9.93 12.09
N PRO A 456 -13.40 9.61 13.00
CA PRO A 456 -12.71 8.33 12.95
C PRO A 456 -13.66 7.16 13.28
N PHE A 457 -13.54 6.09 12.52
CA PHE A 457 -14.21 4.83 12.76
C PHE A 457 -13.22 3.83 13.37
N VAL A 458 -13.50 3.38 14.59
CA VAL A 458 -12.57 2.56 15.38
C VAL A 458 -12.99 1.09 15.33
N LEU A 459 -12.06 0.20 14.96
CA LEU A 459 -12.19 -1.25 15.07
C LEU A 459 -11.17 -1.79 16.08
N GLY A 460 -11.47 -2.93 16.71
CA GLY A 460 -10.81 -3.45 17.91
C GLY A 460 -9.28 -3.53 17.90
N VAL A 461 -8.70 -3.75 19.09
CA VAL A 461 -7.23 -3.77 19.31
C VAL A 461 -6.53 -4.95 18.64
N VAL A 462 -7.24 -6.04 18.36
CA VAL A 462 -6.65 -7.27 17.81
C VAL A 462 -6.89 -7.34 16.31
N ASP A 463 -5.81 -7.35 15.52
CA ASP A 463 -5.87 -7.64 14.08
C ASP A 463 -5.95 -9.17 13.88
N PRO A 464 -7.09 -9.69 13.37
CA PRO A 464 -7.24 -11.11 13.09
C PRO A 464 -6.38 -11.58 11.91
N HIS A 465 -5.77 -10.71 11.12
CA HIS A 465 -4.87 -11.10 10.02
C HIS A 465 -3.40 -11.16 10.45
N ASP A 466 -3.09 -10.69 11.65
CA ASP A 466 -1.78 -10.87 12.23
C ASP A 466 -1.55 -12.36 12.51
N SER A 467 -0.37 -12.82 12.16
CA SER A 467 0.09 -14.20 12.34
C SER A 467 0.74 -14.38 13.73
N LEU A 468 0.97 -13.28 14.47
CA LEU A 468 1.49 -13.31 15.82
C LEU A 468 0.41 -13.65 16.85
N SER A 469 0.81 -14.36 17.90
CA SER A 469 -0.09 -14.72 19.01
C SER A 469 -0.35 -13.50 19.89
N HIS A 470 -1.62 -13.13 20.03
CA HIS A 470 -2.05 -12.08 20.95
C HIS A 470 -2.18 -12.63 22.38
N PRO A 471 -1.89 -11.84 23.43
CA PRO A 471 -2.10 -12.26 24.81
C PRO A 471 -3.57 -12.66 25.03
N ALA A 472 -3.81 -13.71 25.83
CA ALA A 472 -5.16 -14.16 26.13
C ALA A 472 -5.95 -13.05 26.88
N GLY A 473 -7.14 -12.67 26.37
CA GLY A 473 -8.06 -11.74 27.02
C GLY A 473 -8.10 -10.30 26.46
N VAL A 474 -7.36 -9.99 25.39
CA VAL A 474 -7.29 -8.62 24.79
C VAL A 474 -8.29 -8.43 23.63
N SER A 475 -9.05 -9.47 23.24
CA SER A 475 -9.95 -9.44 22.08
C SER A 475 -11.11 -8.45 22.18
N ASP A 476 -11.49 -8.05 23.40
CA ASP A 476 -12.71 -7.29 23.67
C ASP A 476 -12.43 -5.82 24.01
N VAL A 477 -11.17 -5.38 23.98
CA VAL A 477 -10.79 -3.99 24.25
C VAL A 477 -10.97 -3.16 22.97
N GLN A 478 -11.74 -2.08 23.05
CA GLN A 478 -11.84 -1.10 21.95
C GLN A 478 -10.51 -0.37 21.80
N ALA A 479 -10.06 -0.18 20.56
CA ALA A 479 -8.85 0.58 20.28
C ALA A 479 -9.00 2.04 20.72
N GLU A 480 -7.89 2.67 21.10
CA GLU A 480 -7.87 4.10 21.42
C GLU A 480 -8.23 4.89 20.16
N SER A 481 -9.27 5.72 20.23
CA SER A 481 -9.60 6.64 19.13
C SER A 481 -8.58 7.78 19.05
N ALA A 482 -8.43 8.37 17.87
CA ALA A 482 -7.68 9.62 17.73
C ALA A 482 -8.41 10.80 18.36
N THR A 483 -7.64 11.75 18.88
CA THR A 483 -8.12 13.02 19.43
C THR A 483 -7.91 14.14 18.42
N CYS A 484 -8.75 15.18 18.41
CA CYS A 484 -8.52 16.33 17.53
C CYS A 484 -7.33 17.15 18.05
N LEU A 485 -6.45 17.59 17.15
CA LEU A 485 -5.38 18.53 17.48
C LEU A 485 -5.98 19.85 17.94
N ASP A 486 -5.45 20.42 19.02
CA ASP A 486 -5.85 21.75 19.49
C ASP A 486 -5.70 22.80 18.36
N PRO A 487 -6.75 23.58 18.04
CA PRO A 487 -6.67 24.67 17.07
C PRO A 487 -5.51 25.65 17.32
N ASP A 488 -5.13 25.87 18.58
CA ASP A 488 -4.00 26.74 18.95
C ASP A 488 -2.64 26.13 18.63
N LEU A 489 -2.55 24.82 18.41
CA LEU A 489 -1.35 24.15 17.91
C LEU A 489 -1.33 24.00 16.39
N PHE A 490 -2.47 24.19 15.72
CA PHE A 490 -2.56 24.07 14.26
C PHE A 490 -1.77 25.15 13.53
N THR A 491 -0.94 24.74 12.57
CA THR A 491 -0.17 25.61 11.67
C THR A 491 -0.19 25.04 10.25
N ASN A 492 -0.12 25.93 9.25
CA ASN A 492 0.03 25.48 7.86
C ASN A 492 1.43 24.92 7.65
N PHE A 493 1.52 23.78 7.00
CA PHE A 493 2.78 23.23 6.55
C PHE A 493 3.13 23.80 5.17
N LEU A 494 4.32 24.40 5.06
CA LEU A 494 4.82 24.99 3.82
C LEU A 494 5.70 23.98 3.09
N ILE A 495 5.30 23.61 1.87
CA ILE A 495 6.16 22.83 0.98
C ILE A 495 7.17 23.80 0.34
N PRO A 496 8.48 23.53 0.42
CA PRO A 496 9.48 24.44 -0.15
C PRO A 496 9.31 24.66 -1.67
N SER A 497 9.38 25.92 -2.09
CA SER A 497 9.06 26.33 -3.46
C SER A 497 10.13 25.98 -4.50
N TRP A 498 11.35 25.59 -4.09
CA TRP A 498 12.39 25.16 -5.03
C TRP A 498 12.14 23.76 -5.63
N PHE A 499 11.10 23.06 -5.17
CA PHE A 499 10.63 21.83 -5.81
C PHE A 499 9.68 22.11 -6.98
N GLU A 500 9.26 23.36 -7.20
CA GLU A 500 8.05 23.64 -7.97
C GLU A 500 8.26 23.73 -9.49
N VAL A 501 7.34 23.07 -10.18
CA VAL A 501 6.81 23.46 -11.48
C VAL A 501 5.66 24.43 -11.19
N GLU A 502 5.54 25.55 -11.91
CA GLU A 502 4.39 26.44 -11.77
C GLU A 502 3.07 25.66 -11.94
N GLY A 503 2.09 25.91 -11.07
CA GLY A 503 0.81 25.21 -11.09
C GLY A 503 -0.35 26.11 -10.65
N PRO A 504 -1.60 25.71 -10.97
CA PRO A 504 -2.78 26.54 -10.75
C PRO A 504 -3.19 26.68 -9.28
N THR A 505 -2.74 25.78 -8.40
CA THR A 505 -3.14 25.74 -6.99
C THR A 505 -2.34 26.76 -6.18
N LYS A 506 -3.01 27.79 -5.67
CA LYS A 506 -2.38 28.87 -4.88
C LYS A 506 -2.65 28.82 -3.39
N TYR A 507 -3.56 27.96 -2.95
CA TYR A 507 -4.00 27.83 -1.57
C TYR A 507 -4.45 26.39 -1.31
N ASN A 508 -4.59 26.03 -0.04
CA ASN A 508 -5.11 24.74 0.37
C ASN A 508 -6.53 24.53 -0.17
N PRO A 509 -6.78 23.50 -1.01
CA PRO A 509 -8.09 23.27 -1.59
C PRO A 509 -9.13 22.80 -0.57
N PHE A 510 -8.71 22.22 0.57
CA PHE A 510 -9.61 21.77 1.62
C PHE A 510 -10.03 22.95 2.51
N THR A 511 -11.35 23.12 2.68
CA THR A 511 -11.89 24.17 3.55
C THR A 511 -11.60 23.86 5.01
N LEU A 512 -11.04 24.84 5.72
CA LEU A 512 -10.78 24.71 7.15
C LEU A 512 -12.07 24.88 7.96
N PRO A 513 -12.29 24.06 9.00
CA PRO A 513 -13.38 24.29 9.95
C PRO A 513 -13.21 25.63 10.69
N GLU A 514 -14.34 26.25 11.06
CA GLU A 514 -14.39 27.60 11.64
C GLU A 514 -13.49 27.76 12.88
N VAL A 515 -13.41 26.74 13.74
CA VAL A 515 -12.58 26.79 14.96
C VAL A 515 -11.08 26.89 14.65
N TYR A 516 -10.60 26.15 13.64
CA TYR A 516 -9.21 26.21 13.18
C TYR A 516 -8.94 27.52 12.44
N TRP A 517 -9.88 27.95 11.60
CA TRP A 517 -9.78 29.20 10.86
C TRP A 517 -9.72 30.42 11.80
N ALA A 518 -10.59 30.47 12.81
CA ALA A 518 -10.60 31.53 13.81
C ALA A 518 -9.30 31.60 14.62
N SER A 519 -8.77 30.45 15.07
CA SER A 519 -7.47 30.40 15.76
C SER A 519 -6.33 30.85 14.85
N GLN A 520 -6.33 30.41 13.59
CA GLN A 520 -5.31 30.81 12.61
C GLN A 520 -5.35 32.31 12.30
N ARG A 521 -6.55 32.90 12.20
CA ARG A 521 -6.73 34.35 11.99
C ARG A 521 -6.28 35.15 13.19
N LYS A 522 -6.56 34.67 14.41
CA LYS A 522 -6.06 35.27 15.66
C LYS A 522 -4.54 35.26 15.71
N LYS A 523 -3.90 34.14 15.35
CA LYS A 523 -2.42 34.04 15.27
C LYS A 523 -1.84 35.01 14.25
N HIS A 524 -2.44 35.11 13.05
CA HIS A 524 -2.01 36.06 12.02
C HIS A 524 -2.14 37.51 12.50
N ALA A 525 -3.27 37.89 13.09
CA ALA A 525 -3.46 39.24 13.63
C ALA A 525 -2.41 39.57 14.71
N SER A 526 -2.14 38.64 15.63
CA SER A 526 -1.09 38.82 16.63
C SER A 526 0.30 38.96 16.01
N LEU A 527 0.60 38.20 14.95
CA LEU A 527 1.88 38.33 14.23
C LEU A 527 1.99 39.67 13.51
N ASP A 528 0.92 40.16 12.89
CA ASP A 528 0.88 41.46 12.23
C ASP A 528 1.08 42.60 13.24
N ASP A 529 0.43 42.50 14.41
CA ASP A 529 0.61 43.44 15.52
C ASP A 529 2.06 43.42 16.02
N ILE A 530 2.67 42.24 16.21
CA ILE A 530 4.09 42.12 16.59
C ILE A 530 5.00 42.75 15.53
N GLN A 531 4.77 42.47 14.24
CA GLN A 531 5.57 43.04 13.16
C GLN A 531 5.43 44.56 13.08
N LYS A 532 4.21 45.09 13.27
CA LYS A 532 3.96 46.53 13.31
C LYS A 532 4.69 47.18 14.49
N ASN A 533 4.58 46.59 15.68
CA ASN A 533 5.30 47.06 16.87
C ASN A 533 6.82 47.09 16.64
N ILE A 534 7.39 46.04 16.02
CA ILE A 534 8.82 45.98 15.67
C ILE A 534 9.21 47.07 14.65
N ARG A 535 8.35 47.40 13.68
CA ARG A 535 8.62 48.45 12.70
C ARG A 535 8.50 49.86 13.28
N GLU A 536 7.57 50.07 14.20
CA GLU A 536 7.33 51.36 14.87
C GLU A 536 8.34 51.65 15.99
N LEU A 537 9.07 50.63 16.46
CA LEU A 537 10.19 50.80 17.37
C LEU A 537 11.30 51.64 16.69
N GLU A 538 11.49 52.88 17.16
CA GLU A 538 12.64 53.72 16.82
C GLU A 538 13.90 53.22 17.55
N ILE A 539 14.43 52.09 17.08
CA ILE A 539 15.68 51.50 17.58
C ILE A 539 16.88 51.97 16.74
N ASP A 540 17.96 52.34 17.42
CA ASP A 540 19.24 52.66 16.79
C ASP A 540 19.86 51.41 16.14
N ASP A 541 20.79 51.61 15.22
CA ASP A 541 21.35 50.53 14.41
C ASP A 541 22.11 49.48 15.22
N ASN A 542 22.65 49.82 16.40
CA ASN A 542 23.27 48.84 17.29
C ASN A 542 22.20 47.95 17.95
N ARG A 543 21.12 48.54 18.48
CA ARG A 543 20.01 47.77 19.07
C ARG A 543 19.26 46.92 18.04
N LYS A 544 19.17 47.36 16.78
CA LYS A 544 18.65 46.54 15.66
C LYS A 544 19.49 45.29 15.46
N LYS A 545 20.83 45.42 15.47
CA LYS A 545 21.74 44.27 15.36
C LYS A 545 21.61 43.32 16.54
N GLU A 546 21.52 43.84 17.76
CA GLU A 546 21.31 43.02 18.97
C GLU A 546 20.00 42.24 18.90
N LEU A 547 18.89 42.89 18.51
CA LEU A 547 17.59 42.24 18.34
C LEU A 547 17.65 41.15 17.26
N ALA A 548 18.27 41.43 16.11
CA ALA A 548 18.43 40.45 15.04
C ALA A 548 19.25 39.23 15.49
N CYS A 549 20.35 39.44 16.22
CA CYS A 549 21.14 38.34 16.79
C CYS A 549 20.34 37.51 17.80
N ALA A 550 19.57 38.16 18.68
CA ALA A 550 18.72 37.46 19.65
C ALA A 550 17.63 36.63 18.96
N LEU A 551 16.95 37.21 17.96
CA LEU A 551 15.94 36.50 17.16
C LEU A 551 16.56 35.31 16.42
N HIS A 552 17.74 35.47 15.83
CA HIS A 552 18.43 34.40 15.13
C HIS A 552 18.82 33.26 16.08
N ALA A 553 19.32 33.58 17.28
CA ALA A 553 19.64 32.57 18.29
C ALA A 553 18.40 31.79 18.74
N GLN A 554 17.31 32.49 19.06
CA GLN A 554 16.04 31.87 19.46
C GLN A 554 15.43 31.03 18.34
N PHE A 555 15.49 31.52 17.09
CA PHE A 555 15.03 30.77 15.93
C PHE A 555 15.86 29.50 15.70
N LYS A 556 17.18 29.58 15.86
CA LYS A 556 18.07 28.42 15.79
C LYS A 556 17.72 27.39 16.87
N ASP A 557 17.60 27.81 18.13
CA ASP A 557 17.25 26.92 19.23
C ASP A 557 15.89 26.25 19.00
N TRP A 558 14.91 27.02 18.49
CA TRP A 558 13.62 26.50 18.09
C TRP A 558 13.71 25.46 16.96
N LEU A 559 14.53 25.68 15.93
CA LEU A 559 14.72 24.73 14.83
C LEU A 559 15.28 23.38 15.31
N TYR A 560 16.20 23.38 16.29
CA TYR A 560 16.74 22.15 16.88
C TYR A 560 15.73 21.48 17.81
N ALA A 561 15.08 22.25 18.70
CA ALA A 561 14.12 21.71 19.65
C ALA A 561 12.89 21.10 18.97
N SER A 562 12.45 21.68 17.85
CA SER A 562 11.30 21.19 17.06
C SER A 562 11.67 20.11 16.04
N GLY A 563 12.97 19.87 15.78
CA GLY A 563 13.42 18.99 14.69
C GLY A 563 13.26 19.56 13.28
N ASN A 564 12.69 20.77 13.12
CA ASN A 564 12.49 21.44 11.83
C ASN A 564 13.80 21.76 11.08
N ILE A 565 14.94 21.75 11.78
CA ILE A 565 16.27 21.83 11.17
C ILE A 565 16.46 20.83 10.01
N ARG A 566 15.78 19.68 10.05
CA ARG A 566 15.84 18.64 9.02
C ARG A 566 15.29 19.10 7.67
N GLN A 567 14.30 19.99 7.66
CA GLN A 567 13.76 20.57 6.42
C GLN A 567 14.84 21.37 5.67
N LEU A 568 15.79 21.94 6.41
CA LEU A 568 16.92 22.69 5.85
C LEU A 568 18.04 21.77 5.33
N TYR A 569 18.03 20.47 5.64
CA TYR A 569 19.01 19.55 5.05
C TYR A 569 18.84 19.43 3.53
N CYS A 570 17.64 19.70 3.00
CA CYS A 570 17.43 19.82 1.55
C CYS A 570 18.27 20.93 0.91
N LEU A 571 18.60 21.99 1.66
CA LEU A 571 19.25 23.19 1.16
C LEU A 571 20.77 23.12 1.14
N GLN A 572 21.38 22.23 1.93
CA GLN A 572 22.84 22.17 2.10
C GLN A 572 23.56 21.35 1.01
N GLY A 573 22.84 20.96 -0.05
CA GLY A 573 23.34 20.16 -1.17
C GLY A 573 23.56 20.95 -2.48
N GLU A 574 23.59 22.28 -2.42
CA GLU A 574 24.00 23.13 -3.56
C GLU A 574 25.50 23.34 -3.66
#